data_AF-A0A5K0VU13-F1
#
_entry.id   AF-A0A5K0VU13-F1
#
_cell.length_a   1.000
_cell.length_b   1.000
_cell.length_c   1.000
_cell.angle_alpha   90.00
_cell.angle_beta   90.00
_cell.angle_gamma   90.00
#
_symmetry.space_group_name_H-M   'P 1'
#
loop_
_entity.id
_entity.type
_entity.pdbx_description
1 polymer ?
#
loop_
_entity_poly.entity_id
_entity_poly.type
_entity_poly.pdbx_seq_one_letter_code
_entity_poly.pdbx_strand_id
1 'polypeptide(L)' 'AIVIPLNDQIAFFENSTLPELEALLGENLTSYLASSIFAFNTGANDYITYCFGTTLTCDLPKFTDYLISVFAGQLK' A
#
# COMPACT_ATOMS: atom_id res chain seq x y z
N ALA A 1 -6.91 -16.64 3.54
CA ALA A 1 -5.62 -15.95 3.76
C ALA A 1 -5.81 -14.98 4.92
N ILE A 2 -4.81 -14.82 5.79
CA ILE A 2 -4.84 -13.80 6.83
C ILE A 2 -4.48 -12.48 6.15
N VAL A 3 -5.39 -11.50 6.21
CA VAL A 3 -5.13 -10.14 5.69
C VAL A 3 -4.44 -9.35 6.80
N ILE A 4 -3.26 -8.83 6.52
CA ILE A 4 -2.50 -7.98 7.45
C ILE A 4 -3.06 -6.54 7.33
N PRO A 5 -3.54 -5.91 8.41
CA PRO A 5 -3.95 -4.51 8.39
C PRO A 5 -2.87 -3.57 7.87
N LEU A 6 -3.23 -2.47 7.20
CA LEU A 6 -2.24 -1.54 6.64
C LEU A 6 -1.29 -0.97 7.71
N ASN A 7 -1.81 -0.61 8.89
CA ASN A 7 -0.99 -0.14 10.00
C ASN A 7 0.06 -1.17 10.42
N ASP A 8 -0.30 -2.45 10.44
CA ASP A 8 0.64 -3.52 10.79
C ASP A 8 1.69 -3.71 9.67
N GLN A 9 1.31 -3.56 8.40
CA GLN A 9 2.26 -3.58 7.28
C GLN A 9 3.26 -2.43 7.35
N ILE A 10 2.80 -1.23 7.71
CA ILE A 10 3.67 -0.05 7.93
C ILE A 10 4.60 -0.31 9.12
N ALA A 11 4.07 -0.81 10.23
CA ALA A 11 4.87 -1.14 11.40
C ALA A 11 5.93 -2.21 11.09
N PHE A 12 5.63 -3.21 10.26
CA PHE A 12 6.64 -4.18 9.81
C PHE A 12 7.71 -3.55 8.92
N PHE A 13 7.33 -2.63 8.04
CA PHE A 13 8.30 -1.89 7.24
C PHE A 13 9.22 -1.06 8.13
N GLU A 14 8.66 -0.26 9.04
CA GLU A 14 9.42 0.62 9.93
C GLU A 14 10.30 -0.15 10.92
N ASN A 15 9.81 -1.25 11.49
CA ASN A 15 10.50 -1.97 12.56
C ASN A 15 11.43 -3.08 12.05
N SER A 16 11.38 -3.46 10.78
CA SER A 16 12.20 -4.54 10.24
C SER A 16 12.89 -4.15 8.94
N THR A 17 12.11 -3.82 7.90
CA THR A 17 12.67 -3.52 6.58
C THR A 17 13.55 -2.27 6.59
N LEU A 18 13.14 -1.21 7.27
CA LEU A 18 13.86 0.05 7.29
C LEU A 18 15.23 -0.10 8.00
N PRO A 19 15.35 -0.71 9.19
CA PRO A 19 16.65 -1.01 9.80
C PRO A 19 17.57 -1.88 8.94
N GLU A 20 17.02 -2.87 8.23
CA GLU A 20 17.80 -3.69 7.30
C GLU A 20 18.35 -2.87 6.13
N LEU A 21 17.52 -1.97 5.56
CA LEU A 21 17.95 -1.05 4.52
C LEU A 21 18.97 -0.04 5.03
N GLU A 22 18.82 0.48 6.24
CA GLU A 22 19.82 1.34 6.91
C GLU A 22 21.16 0.62 7.06
N ALA A 23 21.16 -0.63 7.50
CA ALA A 23 22.37 -1.43 7.65
C ALA A 23 23.07 -1.71 6.31
N LEU A 24 22.31 -1.86 5.23
CA LEU A 24 22.83 -2.13 3.88
C LEU A 24 23.32 -0.88 3.16
N LEU A 25 22.62 0.25 3.31
CA LEU A 25 22.81 1.45 2.48
C LEU A 25 23.46 2.61 3.24
N GLY A 26 23.37 2.62 4.58
CA GLY A 26 23.91 3.68 5.42
C GLY A 26 23.44 5.07 4.98
N GLU A 27 24.39 5.97 4.79
CA GLU A 27 24.14 7.36 4.37
C GLU A 27 23.45 7.49 3.00
N ASN A 28 23.50 6.45 2.15
CA ASN A 28 22.85 6.44 0.85
C ASN A 28 21.36 6.05 0.91
N LEU A 29 20.83 5.72 2.09
CA LEU A 29 19.44 5.27 2.20
C LEU A 29 18.45 6.31 1.64
N THR A 30 18.62 7.59 2.00
CA THR A 30 17.72 8.65 1.55
C THR A 30 17.71 8.81 0.03
N SER A 31 18.87 8.78 -0.63
CA SER A 31 18.97 8.89 -2.08
C SER A 31 18.42 7.65 -2.79
N TYR A 32 18.61 6.48 -2.19
CA TYR A 32 18.06 5.22 -2.68
C TYR A 32 16.53 5.18 -2.59
N LEU A 33 15.95 5.54 -1.44
CA LEU A 33 14.50 5.61 -1.26
C LEU A 33 13.87 6.68 -2.15
N ALA A 34 14.53 7.83 -2.34
CA ALA A 34 14.04 8.89 -3.23
C ALA A 34 14.00 8.47 -4.71
N SER A 35 14.79 7.47 -5.10
CA SER A 35 14.80 6.90 -6.46
C SER A 35 14.01 5.60 -6.58
N SER A 36 13.40 5.13 -5.49
CA SER A 36 12.64 3.87 -5.44
C SER A 36 11.19 4.07 -5.86
N ILE A 37 10.62 3.04 -6.51
CA ILE A 37 9.17 2.99 -6.81
C ILE A 37 8.48 2.25 -5.68
N PHE A 38 7.56 2.93 -5.01
CA PHE A 38 6.69 2.31 -4.01
C PHE A 38 5.38 1.88 -4.69
N ALA A 39 5.08 0.58 -4.62
CA ALA A 39 3.88 0.00 -5.20
C ALA A 39 2.94 -0.48 -4.08
N PHE A 40 1.73 0.07 -4.06
CA PHE A 40 0.63 -0.41 -3.23
C PHE A 40 -0.24 -1.33 -4.08
N ASN A 41 -0.26 -2.60 -3.73
CA ASN A 41 -1.03 -3.60 -4.47
C ASN A 41 -2.35 -3.89 -3.75
N THR A 42 -3.42 -3.95 -4.52
CA THR A 42 -4.75 -4.42 -4.09
C THR A 42 -5.08 -5.72 -4.81
N GLY A 43 -5.84 -6.60 -4.17
CA GLY A 43 -6.22 -7.86 -4.78
C GLY A 43 -7.21 -7.65 -5.93
N ALA A 44 -7.12 -8.47 -6.98
CA ALA A 44 -8.11 -8.49 -8.06
C ALA A 44 -9.55 -8.69 -7.53
N ASN A 45 -9.71 -9.37 -6.39
CA ASN A 45 -11.00 -9.53 -5.72
C ASN A 45 -11.55 -8.22 -5.15
N ASP A 46 -10.70 -7.27 -4.73
CA ASP A 46 -11.15 -5.96 -4.23
C ASP A 46 -11.72 -5.12 -5.36
N TYR A 47 -11.01 -5.11 -6.50
CA TYR A 47 -11.46 -4.48 -7.75
C TYR A 47 -12.75 -5.13 -8.26
N ILE A 48 -12.80 -6.46 -8.31
CA ILE A 48 -14.00 -7.18 -8.77
C ILE A 48 -15.19 -6.92 -7.84
N THR A 49 -14.98 -6.94 -6.52
CA THR A 49 -16.06 -6.68 -5.56
C THR A 49 -16.61 -5.26 -5.71
N TYR A 50 -15.74 -4.26 -5.87
CA TYR A 50 -16.14 -2.88 -6.09
C TYR A 50 -16.87 -2.71 -7.43
N CYS A 51 -16.36 -3.32 -8.51
CA CYS A 51 -16.83 -3.07 -9.87
C CYS A 51 -17.96 -3.97 -10.36
N PHE A 52 -18.17 -5.15 -9.76
CA PHE A 52 -19.22 -6.10 -10.17
C PHE A 52 -20.29 -6.32 -9.09
N GLY A 53 -20.12 -5.76 -7.88
CA GLY A 53 -21.14 -5.77 -6.83
C GLY A 53 -22.26 -4.74 -7.02
N THR A 54 -22.05 -3.72 -7.87
CA THR A 54 -23.06 -2.72 -8.22
C THR A 54 -23.01 -2.45 -9.73
N THR A 55 -24.15 -2.18 -10.36
CA THR A 55 -24.33 -2.01 -11.82
C THR A 55 -23.71 -0.73 -12.41
N LEU A 56 -22.57 -0.30 -11.88
CA LEU A 56 -21.89 0.92 -12.27
C LEU A 56 -20.67 0.57 -13.12
N THR A 57 -20.55 1.28 -14.24
CA THR A 57 -19.32 1.33 -15.05
C THR A 57 -18.13 1.55 -14.13
N CYS A 58 -17.23 0.57 -14.10
CA CYS A 58 -16.03 0.57 -13.27
C CYS A 58 -15.05 1.62 -13.78
N ASP A 59 -14.97 2.74 -13.05
CA ASP A 59 -14.06 3.83 -13.33
C ASP A 59 -12.81 3.66 -12.48
N LEU A 60 -11.69 3.32 -13.11
CA LEU A 60 -10.42 3.01 -12.43
C LEU A 60 -9.96 4.15 -11.52
N PRO A 61 -9.96 5.43 -11.95
CA PRO A 61 -9.78 6.59 -11.07
C PRO A 61 -10.61 6.57 -9.78
N LYS A 62 -11.93 6.30 -9.86
CA LYS A 62 -12.80 6.29 -8.67
C LYS A 62 -12.50 5.13 -7.72
N PHE A 63 -12.12 3.98 -8.27
CA PHE A 63 -11.66 2.86 -7.45
C PHE A 63 -10.36 3.21 -6.72
N THR A 64 -9.42 3.88 -7.40
CA THR A 64 -8.19 4.38 -6.78
C THR A 64 -8.49 5.38 -5.65
N ASP A 65 -9.38 6.36 -5.87
CA ASP A 65 -9.78 7.32 -4.84
C ASP A 65 -10.42 6.63 -3.63
N TYR A 66 -11.28 5.62 -3.87
CA TYR A 66 -11.88 4.82 -2.83
C TYR A 66 -10.82 4.07 -2.01
N LEU A 67 -9.88 3.40 -2.67
CA LEU A 67 -8.78 2.69 -2.00
C LEU A 67 -7.93 3.63 -1.15
N ILE A 68 -7.57 4.79 -1.69
CA ILE A 68 -6.83 5.83 -0.94
C ILE A 68 -7.61 6.22 0.31
N SER A 69 -8.93 6.43 0.21
CA SER A 69 -9.76 6.79 1.36
C SER A 69 -9.81 5.71 2.43
N VAL A 70 -9.90 4.43 2.03
CA VAL A 70 -9.92 3.28 2.93
C VAL A 70 -8.58 3.14 3.64
N PHE A 71 -7.48 3.19 2.90
CA PHE A 71 -6.13 3.10 3.44
C PHE A 71 -5.83 4.28 4.37
N ALA A 72 -6.20 5.51 4.00
CA ALA A 72 -6.05 6.67 4.86
C ALA A 72 -6.82 6.52 6.18
N GLY A 73 -8.03 5.94 6.16
CA GLY A 73 -8.80 5.67 7.37
C GLY A 73 -8.24 4.55 8.26
N GLN A 74 -7.35 3.72 7.72
CA GLN A 74 -6.62 2.70 8.48
C GLN A 74 -5.38 3.26 9.17
N LEU A 75 -4.87 4.41 8.72
CA LEU A 75 -3.81 5.16 9.39
C LEU A 75 -4.38 5.77 10.68
N LYS A 76 -4.12 5.11 11.80
CA LYS A 76 -4.40 5.59 13.16
C LYS A 76 -3.14 5.59 13.99
#